data_AF-A0A5E4JWX6-F1
#
_entry.id   AF-A0A5E4JWX6-F1
#
_cell.length_a   1.000
_cell.length_b   1.000
_cell.length_c   1.000
_cell.angle_alpha   90.00
_cell.angle_beta   90.00
_cell.angle_gamma   90.00
#
_symmetry.space_group_name_H-M   'P 1'
#
loop_
_entity.id
_entity.type
_entity.pdbx_description
1 polymer ?
#
loop_
_entity_poly.entity_id
_entity_poly.type
_entity_poly.pdbx_seq_one_letter_code
_entity_poly.pdbx_strand_id
1 'polypeptide(L)'
;MKHTWIITGFLVLMFFAAQVIGLLITRSYVDVSASAEKGELVWKDLSVAGVPINTPDVEPVISTGYIIGAVLLGTLLILLIIRLNTVWLWKLWFYFAVVMCLSLAFGAFIPALYAFIIALVFGFFKVFRPNIYLHNLTELFVYGGLAVIFVRMLDVKYSFILLILLSLYDMYAVWKSKHMVKMAKFQTKSGIFAGLLVPYAAPRLKGVKRKVRTAVLGGGDIGFPLIFAGTVLIASNLASALIVSVCATIALSILLLLSQKDRFYPAIPFLTAGCAVGYLITLLL
;
A
#
# COMPACT_ATOMS: atom_id res chain seq x y z
N MET A 1 -4.72 -23.26 -7.74
CA MET A 1 -5.34 -22.06 -7.14
C MET A 1 -5.41 -22.16 -5.63
N LYS A 2 -4.88 -21.13 -4.98
CA LYS A 2 -4.84 -20.97 -3.51
C LYS A 2 -6.19 -20.56 -2.93
N HIS A 3 -6.94 -19.75 -3.68
CA HIS A 3 -8.27 -19.23 -3.32
C HIS A 3 -9.33 -19.76 -4.30
N THR A 4 -10.62 -19.64 -3.93
CA THR A 4 -11.71 -19.85 -4.90
C THR A 4 -11.68 -18.74 -5.95
N TRP A 5 -12.26 -18.98 -7.12
CA TRP A 5 -12.33 -17.97 -8.18
C TRP A 5 -12.98 -16.66 -7.73
N ILE A 6 -14.05 -16.74 -6.94
CA ILE A 6 -14.76 -15.57 -6.39
C ILE A 6 -13.83 -14.73 -5.49
N ILE A 7 -13.11 -15.38 -4.57
CA ILE A 7 -12.21 -14.67 -3.64
C ILE A 7 -11.01 -14.09 -4.40
N THR A 8 -10.50 -14.81 -5.39
CA THR A 8 -9.41 -14.33 -6.25
C THR A 8 -9.85 -13.09 -7.01
N GLY A 9 -11.02 -13.13 -7.66
CA GLY A 9 -11.60 -12.00 -8.37
C GLY A 9 -11.83 -10.79 -7.45
N PHE A 10 -12.33 -11.02 -6.24
CA PHE A 10 -12.54 -9.95 -5.26
C PHE A 10 -11.21 -9.30 -4.82
N LEU A 11 -10.17 -10.09 -4.53
CA LEU A 11 -8.85 -9.55 -4.18
C LEU A 11 -8.22 -8.74 -5.32
N VAL A 12 -8.32 -9.26 -6.55
CA VAL A 12 -7.82 -8.58 -7.76
C VAL A 12 -8.57 -7.26 -7.98
N LEU A 13 -9.91 -7.27 -7.84
CA LEU A 13 -10.74 -6.08 -7.95
C LEU A 13 -10.37 -5.04 -6.89
N MET A 14 -10.20 -5.47 -5.63
CA MET A 14 -9.79 -4.57 -4.55
C MET A 14 -8.38 -4.01 -4.75
N PHE A 15 -7.45 -4.83 -5.24
CA PHE A 15 -6.11 -4.37 -5.62
C PHE A 15 -6.20 -3.27 -6.68
N PHE A 16 -6.92 -3.53 -7.78
CA PHE A 16 -7.08 -2.55 -8.85
C PHE A 16 -7.79 -1.28 -8.37
N ALA A 17 -8.83 -1.42 -7.54
CA ALA A 17 -9.51 -0.28 -6.93
C ALA A 17 -8.56 0.57 -6.07
N ALA A 18 -7.69 -0.07 -5.28
CA ALA A 18 -6.67 0.64 -4.49
C ALA A 18 -5.67 1.37 -5.39
N GLN A 19 -5.28 0.77 -6.53
CA GLN A 19 -4.42 1.44 -7.51
C GLN A 19 -5.09 2.69 -8.07
N VAL A 20 -6.33 2.57 -8.56
CA VAL A 20 -7.07 3.70 -9.15
C VAL A 20 -7.33 4.80 -8.13
N ILE A 21 -7.84 4.46 -6.94
CA ILE A 21 -8.10 5.43 -5.86
C ILE A 21 -6.79 6.12 -5.47
N GLY A 22 -5.71 5.36 -5.32
CA GLY A 22 -4.39 5.89 -5.01
C GLY A 22 -3.90 6.91 -6.04
N LEU A 23 -4.00 6.59 -7.33
CA LEU A 23 -3.60 7.49 -8.42
C LEU A 23 -4.46 8.77 -8.45
N LEU A 24 -5.77 8.66 -8.19
CA LEU A 24 -6.66 9.82 -8.12
C LEU A 24 -6.30 10.75 -6.96
N ILE A 25 -6.00 10.18 -5.79
CA ILE A 25 -5.51 10.92 -4.63
C ILE A 25 -4.17 11.58 -4.97
N THR A 26 -3.20 10.86 -5.55
CA THR A 26 -1.91 11.45 -5.94
C THR A 26 -2.10 12.60 -6.92
N ARG A 27 -3.00 12.46 -7.90
CA ARG A 27 -3.31 13.51 -8.87
C ARG A 27 -3.91 14.77 -8.24
N SER A 28 -4.76 14.66 -7.21
CA SER A 28 -5.40 15.83 -6.60
C SER A 28 -4.41 16.76 -5.89
N TYR A 29 -3.25 16.22 -5.50
CA TYR A 29 -2.15 16.96 -4.89
C TYR A 29 -1.21 17.63 -5.91
N VAL A 30 -1.39 17.40 -7.20
CA VAL A 30 -0.70 18.12 -8.28
C VAL A 30 -1.54 19.32 -8.69
N ASP A 31 -0.95 20.52 -8.68
CA ASP A 31 -1.61 21.73 -9.16
C ASP A 31 -1.45 21.85 -10.67
N VAL A 32 -2.43 21.33 -11.41
CA VAL A 32 -2.39 21.28 -12.88
C VAL A 32 -2.35 22.69 -13.49
N SER A 33 -3.04 23.66 -12.89
CA SER A 33 -3.07 25.07 -13.34
C SER A 33 -1.71 25.74 -13.16
N ALA A 34 -1.16 25.68 -11.94
CA ALA A 34 0.13 26.30 -11.65
C ALA A 34 1.28 25.59 -12.39
N SER A 35 1.16 24.28 -12.62
CA SER A 35 2.16 23.53 -13.38
C SER A 35 2.15 23.86 -14.87
N ALA A 36 0.97 24.13 -15.44
CA ALA A 36 0.84 24.56 -16.83
C ALA A 36 1.40 25.97 -17.06
N GLU A 37 1.29 26.86 -16.06
CA GLU A 37 1.81 28.24 -16.16
C GLU A 37 3.32 28.34 -15.95
N LYS A 38 3.90 27.52 -15.06
CA LYS A 38 5.34 27.56 -14.75
C LYS A 38 6.20 26.62 -15.58
N GLY A 39 5.61 25.65 -16.28
CA GLY A 39 6.34 24.60 -16.99
C GLY A 39 7.06 23.61 -16.05
N GLU A 40 6.83 23.70 -14.74
CA GLU A 40 7.39 22.85 -13.70
C GLU A 40 6.28 22.25 -12.84
N LEU A 41 6.50 21.06 -12.27
CA LEU A 41 5.52 20.39 -11.42
C LEU A 41 5.35 21.13 -10.09
N VAL A 42 4.20 21.80 -9.93
CA VAL A 42 3.82 22.47 -8.69
C VAL A 42 2.92 21.54 -7.88
N TRP A 43 3.38 21.22 -6.67
CA TRP A 43 2.61 20.41 -5.74
C TRP A 43 1.83 21.30 -4.76
N LYS A 44 0.62 20.87 -4.41
CA LYS A 44 -0.10 21.45 -3.28
C LYS A 44 0.59 21.10 -1.97
N ASP A 45 0.49 22.00 -1.00
CA ASP A 45 1.05 21.76 0.34
C ASP A 45 0.37 20.57 1.01
N LEU A 46 1.19 19.68 1.54
CA LEU A 46 0.70 18.61 2.40
C LEU A 46 0.35 19.20 3.74
N SER A 47 -0.81 18.88 4.27
CA SER A 47 -1.17 19.26 5.63
C SER A 47 -1.87 18.13 6.35
N VAL A 48 -1.52 17.96 7.63
CA VAL A 48 -2.21 17.05 8.55
C VAL A 48 -2.72 17.91 9.69
N ALA A 49 -4.03 17.83 9.95
CA ALA A 49 -4.70 18.68 10.93
C ALA A 49 -4.49 20.20 10.71
N GLY A 50 -4.25 20.63 9.46
CA GLY A 50 -3.97 22.04 9.13
C GLY A 50 -2.51 22.47 9.37
N VAL A 51 -1.64 21.58 9.82
CA VAL A 51 -0.19 21.84 9.94
C VAL A 51 0.50 21.42 8.65
N PRO A 52 1.25 22.32 7.98
CA PRO A 52 1.97 21.97 6.76
C PRO A 52 3.08 20.97 7.05
N ILE A 53 3.23 19.99 6.17
CA ILE A 53 4.31 19.00 6.19
C ILE A 53 5.29 19.39 5.09
N ASN A 54 6.48 19.84 5.51
CA ASN A 54 7.57 20.08 4.59
C ASN A 54 8.15 18.75 4.16
N THR A 55 8.12 18.48 2.86
CA THR A 55 8.89 17.37 2.28
C THR A 55 10.35 17.82 2.15
N PRO A 56 11.32 17.06 2.67
CA PRO A 56 12.72 17.40 2.49
C PRO A 56 13.06 17.35 1.00
N ASP A 57 13.70 18.40 0.50
CA ASP A 57 14.18 18.47 -0.87
C ASP A 57 15.55 17.77 -0.93
N VAL A 58 15.50 16.47 -1.14
CA VAL A 58 16.67 15.58 -1.21
C VAL A 58 16.68 14.85 -2.54
N GLU A 59 17.88 14.70 -3.10
CA GLU A 59 18.06 13.99 -4.36
C GLU A 59 17.39 12.60 -4.33
N PRO A 60 16.70 12.20 -5.41
CA PRO A 60 15.98 10.92 -5.47
C PRO A 60 16.82 9.67 -5.16
N VAL A 61 18.14 9.71 -5.42
CA VAL A 61 19.10 8.65 -5.05
C VAL A 61 19.13 8.47 -3.54
N ILE A 62 19.31 9.58 -2.82
CA ILE A 62 19.42 9.61 -1.36
C ILE A 62 18.07 9.23 -0.75
N SER A 63 16.98 9.74 -1.32
CA SER A 63 15.60 9.38 -0.94
C SER A 63 15.37 7.87 -1.02
N THR A 64 15.82 7.21 -2.10
CA THR A 64 15.70 5.74 -2.24
C THR A 64 16.42 5.01 -1.10
N GLY A 65 17.64 5.45 -0.76
CA GLY A 65 18.40 4.90 0.36
C GLY A 65 17.68 5.07 1.71
N TYR A 66 17.11 6.25 1.97
CA TYR A 66 16.32 6.51 3.17
C TYR A 66 15.06 5.64 3.25
N ILE A 67 14.35 5.44 2.14
CA ILE A 67 13.15 4.60 2.11
C ILE A 67 13.51 3.15 2.44
N ILE A 68 14.57 2.60 1.85
CA ILE A 68 15.02 1.23 2.14
C ILE A 68 15.46 1.12 3.59
N GLY A 69 16.24 2.08 4.09
CA GLY A 69 16.62 2.16 5.50
C GLY A 69 15.41 2.18 6.43
N ALA A 70 14.39 2.97 6.11
CA ALA A 70 13.14 3.05 6.87
C ALA A 70 12.33 1.74 6.84
N VAL A 71 12.27 1.06 5.68
CA VAL A 71 11.60 -0.26 5.56
C VAL A 71 12.32 -1.33 6.39
N LEU A 72 13.65 -1.36 6.34
CA LEU A 72 14.46 -2.30 7.13
C LEU A 72 14.33 -2.01 8.63
N LEU A 73 14.41 -0.75 9.04
CA LEU A 73 14.25 -0.31 10.42
C LEU A 73 12.84 -0.59 10.93
N GLY A 74 11.80 -0.28 10.14
CA GLY A 74 10.41 -0.60 10.47
C GLY A 74 10.21 -2.10 10.65
N THR A 75 10.80 -2.91 9.78
CA THR A 75 10.75 -4.38 9.91
C THR A 75 11.46 -4.86 11.17
N LEU A 76 12.64 -4.34 11.48
CA LEU A 76 13.39 -4.66 12.70
C LEU A 76 12.56 -4.33 13.95
N LEU A 77 11.95 -3.15 13.99
CA LEU A 77 11.12 -2.71 15.10
C LEU A 77 9.86 -3.58 15.26
N ILE A 78 9.21 -3.99 14.16
CA ILE A 78 8.10 -4.94 14.22
C ILE A 78 8.56 -6.27 14.82
N LEU A 79 9.69 -6.81 14.37
CA LEU A 79 10.24 -8.05 14.90
C LEU A 79 10.61 -7.94 16.39
N LEU A 80 11.12 -6.78 16.82
CA LEU A 80 11.39 -6.48 18.22
C LEU A 80 10.09 -6.47 19.04
N ILE A 81 9.04 -5.79 18.58
CA ILE A 81 7.74 -5.75 19.26
C ILE A 81 7.12 -7.15 19.35
N ILE A 82 7.25 -7.96 18.30
CA ILE A 82 6.83 -9.36 18.31
C ILE A 82 7.59 -10.15 19.38
N ARG A 83 8.90 -9.92 19.52
CA ARG A 83 9.73 -10.57 20.55
C ARG A 83 9.37 -10.14 21.97
N LEU A 84 8.99 -8.87 22.17
CA LEU A 84 8.54 -8.33 23.44
C LEU A 84 7.06 -8.67 23.75
N ASN A 85 6.32 -9.19 22.77
CA ASN A 85 4.89 -9.53 22.84
C ASN A 85 3.98 -8.34 23.24
N THR A 86 4.43 -7.10 23.00
CA THR A 86 3.70 -5.88 23.37
C THR A 86 2.69 -5.49 22.30
N VAL A 87 1.59 -6.25 22.20
CA VAL A 87 0.52 -6.03 21.19
C VAL A 87 -0.04 -4.61 21.27
N TRP A 88 -0.15 -4.03 22.46
CA TRP A 88 -0.66 -2.67 22.65
C TRP A 88 0.21 -1.60 21.96
N LEU A 89 1.54 -1.71 22.07
CA LEU A 89 2.47 -0.80 21.41
C LEU A 89 2.35 -0.90 19.88
N TRP A 90 2.19 -2.13 19.37
CA TRP A 90 1.89 -2.34 17.94
C TRP A 90 0.58 -1.67 17.51
N LYS A 91 -0.49 -1.80 18.32
CA LYS A 91 -1.78 -1.14 18.04
C LYS A 91 -1.62 0.37 17.93
N LEU A 92 -0.95 0.98 18.92
CA LEU A 92 -0.79 2.42 19.00
C LEU A 92 0.01 2.97 17.81
N TRP A 93 1.12 2.33 17.48
CA TRP A 93 1.95 2.76 16.36
C TRP A 93 1.25 2.55 15.01
N PHE A 94 0.61 1.40 14.81
CA PHE A 94 -0.16 1.14 13.60
C PHE A 94 -1.33 2.13 13.46
N TYR A 95 -2.00 2.47 14.56
CA TYR A 95 -3.04 3.52 14.57
C TYR A 95 -2.50 4.86 14.10
N PHE A 96 -1.36 5.31 14.63
CA PHE A 96 -0.75 6.57 14.19
C PHE A 96 -0.41 6.58 12.70
N ALA A 97 0.22 5.50 12.21
CA ALA A 97 0.55 5.37 10.79
C ALA A 97 -0.70 5.40 9.89
N VAL A 98 -1.78 4.71 10.29
CA VAL A 98 -3.05 4.70 9.57
C VAL A 98 -3.70 6.09 9.58
N VAL A 99 -3.75 6.78 10.72
CA VAL A 99 -4.35 8.12 10.81
C VAL A 99 -3.61 9.10 9.91
N MET A 100 -2.28 9.07 9.89
CA MET A 100 -1.48 9.93 9.00
C MET A 100 -1.82 9.67 7.53
N CYS A 101 -1.81 8.40 7.10
CA CYS A 101 -2.11 8.05 5.71
C CYS A 101 -3.56 8.39 5.33
N LEU A 102 -4.53 8.10 6.20
CA LEU A 102 -5.94 8.43 5.96
C LEU A 102 -6.19 9.93 5.96
N SER A 103 -5.50 10.71 6.80
CA SER A 103 -5.62 12.17 6.82
C SER A 103 -5.18 12.77 5.49
N LEU A 104 -4.08 12.27 4.92
CA LEU A 104 -3.62 12.68 3.58
C LEU A 104 -4.56 12.18 2.48
N ALA A 105 -5.01 10.93 2.56
CA ALA A 105 -5.93 10.37 1.56
C ALA A 105 -7.27 11.11 1.52
N PHE A 106 -7.85 11.48 2.66
CA PHE A 106 -9.09 12.25 2.73
C PHE A 106 -8.86 13.74 2.47
N GLY A 107 -7.69 14.27 2.82
CA GLY A 107 -7.30 15.66 2.52
C GLY A 107 -7.30 16.00 1.03
N ALA A 108 -7.25 14.99 0.16
CA ALA A 108 -7.46 15.13 -1.28
C ALA A 108 -8.86 15.64 -1.66
N PHE A 109 -9.88 15.34 -0.85
CA PHE A 109 -11.28 15.54 -1.19
C PHE A 109 -11.99 16.55 -0.28
N ILE A 110 -11.51 16.70 0.96
CA ILE A 110 -12.11 17.56 1.98
C ILE A 110 -11.03 18.36 2.73
N PRO A 111 -11.39 19.48 3.39
CA PRO A 111 -10.40 20.29 4.11
C PRO A 111 -9.65 19.50 5.20
N ALA A 112 -8.37 19.85 5.39
CA ALA A 112 -7.42 19.06 6.18
C ALA A 112 -7.86 18.77 7.63
N LEU A 113 -8.56 19.71 8.28
CA LEU A 113 -9.07 19.52 9.64
C LEU A 113 -10.15 18.43 9.69
N TYR A 114 -11.11 18.46 8.76
CA TYR A 114 -12.17 17.45 8.68
C TYR A 114 -11.60 16.10 8.24
N ALA A 115 -10.66 16.08 7.30
CA ALA A 115 -9.92 14.88 6.91
C ALA A 115 -9.25 14.21 8.11
N PHE A 116 -8.58 14.99 8.95
CA PHE A 116 -7.92 14.49 10.15
C PHE A 116 -8.92 13.92 11.17
N ILE A 117 -10.03 14.62 11.45
CA ILE A 117 -11.06 14.14 12.38
C ILE A 117 -11.66 12.81 11.88
N ILE A 118 -11.99 12.72 10.59
CA ILE A 118 -12.51 11.49 9.99
C ILE A 118 -11.44 10.39 10.05
N ALA A 119 -10.19 10.70 9.75
CA ALA A 119 -9.08 9.76 9.83
C ALA A 119 -8.87 9.21 11.25
N LEU A 120 -9.00 10.04 12.29
CA LEU A 120 -8.97 9.60 13.70
C LEU A 120 -10.08 8.60 13.99
N VAL A 121 -11.32 8.91 13.58
CA VAL A 121 -12.48 8.04 13.82
C VAL A 121 -12.33 6.71 13.08
N PHE A 122 -12.06 6.74 11.77
CA PHE A 122 -11.89 5.53 10.96
C PHE A 122 -10.67 4.71 11.39
N GLY A 123 -9.55 5.37 11.72
CA GLY A 123 -8.37 4.73 12.26
C GLY A 123 -8.66 4.03 13.59
N PHE A 124 -9.44 4.67 14.48
CA PHE A 124 -9.74 4.13 15.80
C PHE A 124 -10.58 2.86 15.67
N PHE A 125 -11.64 2.93 14.86
CA PHE A 125 -12.47 1.76 14.60
C PHE A 125 -11.70 0.66 13.88
N LYS A 126 -10.83 0.98 12.91
CA LYS A 126 -9.99 -0.01 12.23
C LYS A 126 -9.11 -0.80 13.21
N VAL A 127 -8.41 -0.10 14.11
CA VAL A 127 -7.37 -0.71 14.96
C VAL A 127 -7.92 -1.32 16.26
N PHE A 128 -8.86 -0.62 16.91
CA PHE A 128 -9.37 -1.03 18.22
C PHE A 128 -10.69 -1.82 18.14
N ARG A 129 -11.43 -1.70 17.03
CA ARG A 129 -12.71 -2.42 16.80
C ARG A 129 -12.70 -3.11 15.43
N PRO A 130 -11.84 -4.14 15.24
CA PRO A 130 -11.59 -4.74 13.93
C PRO A 130 -12.89 -5.25 13.29
N ASN A 131 -13.28 -4.61 12.20
CA ASN A 131 -14.38 -5.00 11.32
C ASN A 131 -13.81 -5.17 9.92
N ILE A 132 -14.01 -6.34 9.30
CA ILE A 132 -13.43 -6.70 7.99
C ILE A 132 -13.83 -5.68 6.91
N TYR A 133 -15.08 -5.22 6.92
CA TYR A 133 -15.56 -4.27 5.90
C TYR A 133 -14.88 -2.91 6.05
N LEU A 134 -14.81 -2.39 7.28
CA LEU A 134 -14.15 -1.12 7.56
C LEU A 134 -12.64 -1.21 7.31
N HIS A 135 -12.03 -2.34 7.67
CA HIS A 135 -10.63 -2.62 7.42
C HIS A 135 -10.32 -2.53 5.93
N ASN A 136 -11.01 -3.33 5.11
CA ASN A 136 -10.82 -3.35 3.66
C ASN A 136 -11.12 -2.00 3.01
N LEU A 137 -12.17 -1.30 3.44
CA LEU A 137 -12.51 0.03 2.93
C LEU A 137 -11.39 1.03 3.22
N THR A 138 -10.91 1.11 4.47
CA THR A 138 -9.84 2.05 4.84
C THR A 138 -8.51 1.70 4.17
N GLU A 139 -8.21 0.41 3.99
CA GLU A 139 -7.03 -0.04 3.25
C GLU A 139 -6.98 0.52 1.81
N LEU A 140 -8.11 0.65 1.12
CA LEU A 140 -8.14 1.26 -0.23
C LEU A 140 -7.59 2.70 -0.26
N PHE A 141 -7.77 3.45 0.83
CA PHE A 141 -7.33 4.85 0.94
C PHE A 141 -5.93 4.98 1.54
N VAL A 142 -5.55 4.11 2.48
CA VAL A 142 -4.24 4.16 3.16
C VAL A 142 -3.10 4.15 2.16
N TYR A 143 -3.18 3.33 1.10
CA TYR A 143 -2.12 3.28 0.08
C TYR A 143 -2.07 4.55 -0.78
N GLY A 144 -3.18 5.25 -0.99
CA GLY A 144 -3.17 6.57 -1.64
C GLY A 144 -2.44 7.61 -0.81
N GLY A 145 -2.70 7.66 0.50
CA GLY A 145 -1.96 8.54 1.42
C GLY A 145 -0.47 8.20 1.48
N LEU A 146 -0.13 6.91 1.45
CA LEU A 146 1.25 6.44 1.34
C LEU A 146 1.91 6.92 0.04
N ALA A 147 1.22 6.76 -1.09
CA ALA A 147 1.71 7.15 -2.41
C ALA A 147 1.99 8.65 -2.51
N VAL A 148 1.11 9.50 -1.96
CA VAL A 148 1.32 10.95 -1.92
C VAL A 148 2.64 11.35 -1.28
N ILE A 149 3.07 10.64 -0.22
CA ILE A 149 4.34 10.92 0.46
C ILE A 149 5.51 10.51 -0.44
N PHE A 150 5.53 9.25 -0.92
CA PHE A 150 6.71 8.70 -1.59
C PHE A 150 6.85 9.13 -3.05
N VAL A 151 5.76 9.36 -3.77
CA VAL A 151 5.80 9.79 -5.18
C VAL A 151 6.46 11.16 -5.32
N ARG A 152 6.31 12.04 -4.33
CA ARG A 152 6.96 13.36 -4.31
C ARG A 152 8.48 13.28 -4.12
N MET A 153 8.99 12.16 -3.62
CA MET A 153 10.41 11.98 -3.28
C MET A 153 11.17 11.13 -4.30
N LEU A 154 10.48 10.61 -5.32
CA LEU A 154 11.02 9.61 -6.24
C LEU A 154 10.68 9.94 -7.69
N ASP A 155 11.66 9.74 -8.58
CA ASP A 155 11.42 9.67 -10.02
C ASP A 155 11.12 8.23 -10.47
N VAL A 156 10.61 8.08 -11.69
CA VAL A 156 10.33 6.77 -12.32
C VAL A 156 11.53 5.83 -12.28
N LYS A 157 12.74 6.34 -12.55
CA LYS A 157 13.97 5.54 -12.50
C LYS A 157 14.23 4.98 -11.09
N TYR A 158 14.08 5.82 -10.07
CA TYR A 158 14.40 5.46 -8.68
C TYR A 158 13.29 4.65 -8.02
N SER A 159 12.03 4.89 -8.37
CA SER A 159 10.92 4.03 -7.96
C SER A 159 11.04 2.63 -8.58
N PHE A 160 11.56 2.52 -9.81
CA PHE A 160 11.86 1.21 -10.42
C PHE A 160 13.01 0.49 -9.70
N ILE A 161 14.11 1.19 -9.40
CA ILE A 161 15.22 0.63 -8.61
C ILE A 161 14.73 0.17 -7.23
N LEU A 162 13.89 0.99 -6.56
CA LEU A 162 13.27 0.64 -5.29
C LEU A 162 12.45 -0.66 -5.40
N LEU A 163 11.63 -0.80 -6.45
CA LEU A 163 10.87 -2.03 -6.70
C LEU A 163 11.76 -3.27 -6.86
N ILE A 164 12.86 -3.15 -7.63
CA ILE A 164 13.82 -4.25 -7.80
C ILE A 164 14.43 -4.64 -6.45
N LEU A 165 14.88 -3.66 -5.66
CA LEU A 165 15.50 -3.91 -4.36
C LEU A 165 14.51 -4.57 -3.37
N LEU A 166 13.25 -4.10 -3.35
CA LEU A 166 12.20 -4.69 -2.53
C LEU A 166 11.79 -6.10 -3.01
N SER A 167 11.81 -6.34 -4.33
CA SER A 167 11.57 -7.66 -4.92
C SER A 167 12.63 -8.67 -4.44
N LEU A 168 13.91 -8.31 -4.50
CA LEU A 168 15.01 -9.15 -4.00
C LEU A 168 14.87 -9.41 -2.50
N TYR A 169 14.54 -8.35 -1.73
CA TYR A 169 14.28 -8.47 -0.30
C TYR A 169 13.11 -9.41 0.00
N ASP A 170 11.99 -9.30 -0.71
CA ASP A 170 10.79 -10.13 -0.52
C ASP A 170 11.08 -11.61 -0.80
N MET A 171 11.80 -11.91 -1.88
CA MET A 171 12.27 -13.28 -2.18
C MET A 171 13.10 -13.87 -1.04
N TYR A 172 14.04 -13.09 -0.51
CA TYR A 172 14.87 -13.49 0.63
C TYR A 172 14.05 -13.62 1.93
N ALA A 173 13.13 -12.68 2.17
CA ALA A 173 12.26 -12.60 3.34
C ALA A 173 11.31 -13.79 3.44
N VAL A 174 10.78 -14.23 2.30
CA VAL A 174 9.79 -15.32 2.22
C VAL A 174 10.47 -16.69 2.15
N TRP A 175 11.48 -16.88 1.30
CA TRP A 175 12.05 -18.22 1.08
C TRP A 175 13.13 -18.60 2.09
N LYS A 176 14.05 -17.68 2.41
CA LYS A 176 15.20 -17.99 3.27
C LYS A 176 14.89 -17.71 4.74
N SER A 177 14.64 -16.46 5.09
CA SER A 177 14.51 -16.05 6.51
C SER A 177 13.13 -16.34 7.11
N LYS A 178 12.07 -16.41 6.28
CA LYS A 178 10.67 -16.64 6.66
C LYS A 178 10.14 -15.63 7.70
N HIS A 179 10.81 -14.50 7.90
CA HIS A 179 10.44 -13.52 8.93
C HIS A 179 9.13 -12.81 8.57
N MET A 180 8.92 -12.50 7.27
CA MET A 180 7.67 -11.93 6.78
C MET A 180 6.46 -12.85 7.01
N VAL A 181 6.65 -14.17 6.93
CA VAL A 181 5.61 -15.15 7.26
C VAL A 181 5.29 -15.15 8.76
N LYS A 182 6.30 -14.98 9.63
CA LYS A 182 6.08 -14.86 11.08
C LYS A 182 5.31 -13.58 11.42
N MET A 183 5.66 -12.45 10.78
CA MET A 183 4.98 -11.18 10.95
C MET A 183 3.52 -11.25 10.51
N ALA A 184 3.24 -11.79 9.32
CA ALA A 184 1.86 -11.98 8.85
C ALA A 184 1.02 -12.81 9.83
N LYS A 185 1.57 -13.93 10.34
CA LYS A 185 0.89 -14.76 11.35
C LYS A 185 0.64 -14.02 12.66
N PHE A 186 1.57 -13.19 13.12
CA PHE A 186 1.39 -12.38 14.33
C PHE A 186 0.31 -11.31 14.14
N GLN A 187 0.38 -10.57 13.04
CA GLN A 187 -0.56 -9.52 12.67
C GLN A 187 -2.00 -10.05 12.53
N THR A 188 -2.20 -11.21 11.88
CA THR A 188 -3.53 -11.84 11.81
C THR A 188 -4.04 -12.28 13.18
N LYS A 189 -3.16 -12.79 14.07
CA LYS A 189 -3.54 -13.17 15.44
C LYS A 189 -3.89 -11.97 16.32
N SER A 190 -3.20 -10.84 16.15
CA SER A 190 -3.46 -9.61 16.90
C SER A 190 -4.65 -8.80 16.36
N GLY A 191 -5.21 -9.22 15.21
CA GLY A 191 -6.33 -8.54 14.55
C GLY A 191 -5.93 -7.25 13.85
N ILE A 192 -4.63 -7.05 13.60
CA ILE A 192 -4.05 -5.83 13.02
C ILE A 192 -3.12 -6.24 11.90
N PHE A 193 -3.71 -6.50 10.73
CA PHE A 193 -3.00 -6.88 9.53
C PHE A 193 -2.94 -5.72 8.54
N ALA A 194 -1.75 -5.33 8.12
CA ALA A 194 -1.54 -4.33 7.09
C ALA A 194 -1.73 -4.94 5.69
N GLY A 195 -2.89 -4.73 5.08
CA GLY A 195 -3.26 -5.33 3.79
C GLY A 195 -4.72 -5.78 3.74
N LEU A 196 -5.13 -6.36 2.62
CA LEU A 196 -6.52 -6.75 2.38
C LEU A 196 -6.85 -8.10 3.02
N LEU A 197 -8.06 -8.22 3.58
CA LEU A 197 -8.54 -9.42 4.26
C LEU A 197 -9.90 -9.87 3.71
N VAL A 198 -9.96 -11.05 3.11
CA VAL A 198 -11.22 -11.58 2.55
C VAL A 198 -11.56 -12.92 3.21
N PRO A 199 -12.60 -12.99 4.05
CA PRO A 199 -12.98 -14.24 4.70
C PRO A 199 -13.58 -15.22 3.69
N TYR A 200 -13.23 -16.50 3.82
CA TYR A 200 -13.79 -17.55 2.93
C TYR A 200 -15.27 -17.87 3.21
N ALA A 201 -15.80 -17.41 4.35
CA ALA A 201 -17.20 -17.55 4.72
C ALA A 201 -17.66 -16.28 5.45
N ALA A 202 -18.93 -15.89 5.27
CA ALA A 202 -19.51 -14.77 5.99
C ALA A 202 -19.34 -14.99 7.51
N PRO A 203 -18.96 -13.97 8.29
CA PRO A 203 -18.91 -14.08 9.74
C PRO A 203 -20.34 -14.34 10.23
N ARG A 204 -20.66 -15.59 10.59
CA ARG A 204 -21.96 -15.90 11.18
C ARG A 204 -22.10 -15.16 12.51
N LEU A 205 -23.25 -14.52 12.68
CA LEU A 205 -23.73 -13.96 13.93
C LEU A 205 -23.64 -15.03 15.05
N LYS A 206 -22.93 -14.65 16.12
CA LYS A 206 -22.88 -15.24 17.48
C LYS A 206 -22.83 -16.79 17.59
N GLY A 207 -21.75 -17.30 18.18
CA GLY A 207 -21.82 -18.52 19.02
C GLY A 207 -20.75 -19.59 18.78
N VAL A 208 -20.10 -19.67 17.62
CA VAL A 208 -19.10 -20.73 17.35
C VAL A 208 -17.80 -20.14 16.81
N LYS A 209 -16.76 -20.13 17.65
CA LYS A 209 -15.39 -19.72 17.29
C LYS A 209 -14.73 -20.79 16.40
N ARG A 210 -15.16 -20.91 15.14
CA ARG A 210 -14.39 -21.66 14.13
C ARG A 210 -13.33 -20.72 13.53
N LYS A 211 -12.09 -21.20 13.36
CA LYS A 211 -11.04 -20.46 12.61
C LYS A 211 -11.51 -20.28 11.17
N VAL A 212 -12.14 -19.15 10.86
CA VAL A 212 -12.45 -18.77 9.49
C VAL A 212 -11.12 -18.52 8.79
N ARG A 213 -10.82 -19.32 7.77
CA ARG A 213 -9.67 -19.04 6.90
C ARG A 213 -9.94 -17.70 6.23
N THR A 214 -8.94 -16.83 6.17
CA THR A 214 -8.99 -15.55 5.47
C THR A 214 -7.95 -15.58 4.36
N ALA A 215 -8.33 -15.09 3.18
CA ALA A 215 -7.40 -14.74 2.14
C ALA A 215 -6.79 -13.38 2.48
N VAL A 216 -5.50 -13.25 2.23
CA VAL A 216 -4.71 -12.12 2.70
C VAL A 216 -3.79 -11.67 1.57
N LEU A 217 -3.79 -10.37 1.29
CA LEU A 217 -2.86 -9.71 0.38
C LEU A 217 -2.10 -8.63 1.16
N GLY A 218 -0.77 -8.61 1.08
CA GLY A 218 0.05 -7.71 1.88
C GLY A 218 -0.10 -6.25 1.46
N GLY A 219 0.02 -5.33 2.41
CA GLY A 219 -0.04 -3.90 2.09
C GLY A 219 1.13 -3.41 1.24
N GLY A 220 2.32 -3.97 1.42
CA GLY A 220 3.47 -3.68 0.55
C GLY A 220 3.19 -4.08 -0.91
N ASP A 221 2.49 -5.20 -1.11
CA ASP A 221 2.10 -5.68 -2.44
C ASP A 221 1.17 -4.69 -3.15
N ILE A 222 0.44 -3.84 -2.42
CA ILE A 222 -0.46 -2.82 -2.98
C ILE A 222 0.28 -1.48 -3.11
N GLY A 223 0.97 -1.06 -2.05
CA GLY A 223 1.60 0.24 -1.95
C GLY A 223 2.75 0.44 -2.93
N PHE A 224 3.66 -0.53 -3.08
CA PHE A 224 4.85 -0.33 -3.91
C PHE A 224 4.54 -0.24 -5.42
N PRO A 225 3.68 -1.10 -6.00
CA PRO A 225 3.23 -0.90 -7.38
C PRO A 225 2.52 0.43 -7.59
N LEU A 226 1.76 0.90 -6.58
CA LEU A 226 1.08 2.20 -6.63
C LEU A 226 2.08 3.37 -6.60
N ILE A 227 3.13 3.29 -5.78
CA ILE A 227 4.19 4.32 -5.77
C ILE A 227 4.83 4.41 -7.16
N PHE A 228 5.16 3.27 -7.78
CA PHE A 228 5.71 3.26 -9.14
C PHE A 228 4.73 3.84 -10.17
N ALA A 229 3.47 3.36 -10.20
CA ALA A 229 2.45 3.90 -11.07
C ALA A 229 2.21 5.41 -10.84
N GLY A 230 2.30 5.86 -9.59
CA GLY A 230 2.24 7.26 -9.20
C GLY A 230 3.41 8.07 -9.76
N THR A 231 4.64 7.57 -9.74
CA THR A 231 5.76 8.26 -10.39
C THR A 231 5.59 8.35 -11.91
N VAL A 232 5.01 7.32 -12.54
CA VAL A 232 4.67 7.35 -13.97
C VAL A 232 3.54 8.34 -14.27
N LEU A 233 2.55 8.48 -13.38
CA LEU A 233 1.50 9.48 -13.48
C LEU A 233 2.10 10.90 -13.54
N ILE A 234 3.08 11.18 -12.68
CA ILE A 234 3.74 12.49 -12.60
C ILE A 234 4.65 12.74 -13.80
N ALA A 235 5.41 11.73 -14.24
CA ALA A 235 6.35 11.87 -15.35
C ALA A 235 5.67 11.84 -16.74
N SER A 236 4.46 11.30 -16.84
CA SER A 236 3.74 11.15 -18.11
C SER A 236 2.30 11.62 -17.94
N ASN A 237 1.35 10.70 -17.82
CA ASN A 237 -0.06 11.04 -17.69
C ASN A 237 -0.85 9.91 -17.00
N LEU A 238 -2.13 10.17 -16.73
CA LEU A 238 -2.99 9.20 -16.05
C LEU A 238 -3.20 7.92 -16.87
N ALA A 239 -3.25 7.99 -18.20
CA ALA A 239 -3.44 6.79 -19.02
C ALA A 239 -2.23 5.85 -18.90
N SER A 240 -1.00 6.39 -18.94
CA SER A 240 0.23 5.61 -18.74
C SER A 240 0.25 4.95 -17.35
N ALA A 241 -0.09 5.70 -16.30
CA ALA A 241 -0.17 5.14 -14.95
C ALA A 241 -1.23 4.03 -14.81
N LEU A 242 -2.39 4.19 -15.45
CA LEU A 242 -3.44 3.17 -15.46
C LEU A 242 -3.01 1.91 -16.23
N ILE A 243 -2.28 2.04 -17.34
CA ILE A 243 -1.71 0.89 -18.07
C ILE A 243 -0.77 0.11 -17.14
N VAL A 244 0.12 0.80 -16.43
CA VAL A 244 1.00 0.18 -15.44
C VAL A 244 0.21 -0.55 -14.34
N SER A 245 -0.83 0.08 -13.78
CA SER A 245 -1.69 -0.54 -12.77
C SER A 245 -2.46 -1.76 -13.30
N VAL A 246 -2.91 -1.74 -14.56
CA VAL A 246 -3.57 -2.89 -15.21
C VAL A 246 -2.57 -4.03 -15.39
N CYS A 247 -1.36 -3.77 -15.88
CA CYS A 247 -0.33 -4.80 -16.03
C CYS A 247 0.09 -5.41 -14.69
N ALA A 248 0.22 -4.60 -13.64
CA ALA A 248 0.46 -5.10 -12.27
C ALA A 248 -0.71 -5.97 -11.77
N THR A 249 -1.95 -5.58 -12.07
CA THR A 249 -3.16 -6.34 -11.72
C THR A 249 -3.21 -7.69 -12.43
N ILE A 250 -2.83 -7.74 -13.71
CA ILE A 250 -2.71 -8.98 -14.49
C ILE A 250 -1.63 -9.88 -13.89
N ALA A 251 -0.46 -9.33 -13.56
CA ALA A 251 0.63 -10.08 -12.93
C ALA A 251 0.21 -10.69 -11.57
N LEU A 252 -0.51 -9.91 -10.73
CA LEU A 252 -1.08 -10.42 -9.49
C LEU A 252 -2.11 -11.52 -9.74
N SER A 253 -2.97 -11.35 -10.74
CA SER A 253 -3.98 -12.35 -11.12
C SER A 253 -3.33 -13.67 -11.51
N ILE A 254 -2.31 -13.63 -12.37
CA ILE A 254 -1.53 -14.80 -12.78
C ILE A 254 -0.90 -15.47 -11.55
N LEU A 255 -0.29 -14.70 -10.65
CA LEU A 255 0.30 -15.23 -9.42
C LEU A 255 -0.74 -15.95 -8.55
N LEU A 256 -1.92 -15.34 -8.32
CA LEU A 256 -2.96 -15.93 -7.47
C LEU A 256 -3.58 -17.20 -8.10
N LEU A 257 -3.67 -17.26 -9.42
CA LEU A 257 -4.15 -18.41 -10.17
C LEU A 257 -3.17 -19.60 -10.06
N LEU A 258 -1.88 -19.33 -10.28
CA LEU A 258 -0.80 -20.33 -10.21
C LEU A 258 -0.45 -20.73 -8.78
N SER A 259 -0.77 -19.89 -7.79
CA SER A 259 -0.47 -20.15 -6.39
C SER A 259 -1.10 -21.46 -5.89
N GLN A 260 -0.32 -22.22 -5.14
CA GLN A 260 -0.77 -23.44 -4.45
C GLN A 260 -1.27 -23.13 -3.03
N LYS A 261 -2.13 -23.99 -2.52
CA LYS A 261 -2.63 -23.92 -1.13
C LYS A 261 -1.48 -24.11 -0.14
N ASP A 262 -1.59 -23.45 1.02
CA ASP A 262 -0.66 -23.56 2.14
C ASP A 262 0.81 -23.15 1.88
N ARG A 263 1.07 -22.46 0.75
CA ARG A 263 2.36 -21.83 0.45
C ARG A 263 2.28 -20.30 0.46
N PHE A 264 3.36 -19.68 0.94
CA PHE A 264 3.59 -18.24 0.85
C PHE A 264 4.47 -17.97 -0.37
N TYR A 265 4.08 -16.99 -1.18
CA TYR A 265 4.80 -16.58 -2.37
C TYR A 265 5.20 -15.12 -2.21
N PRO A 266 6.44 -14.74 -2.57
CA PRO A 266 6.82 -13.34 -2.68
C PRO A 266 6.06 -12.73 -3.85
N ALA A 267 5.21 -11.74 -3.60
CA ALA A 267 4.35 -11.15 -4.63
C ALA A 267 5.02 -9.99 -5.36
N ILE A 268 5.89 -9.25 -4.66
CA ILE A 268 6.59 -8.07 -5.20
C ILE A 268 7.38 -8.39 -6.47
N PRO A 269 8.07 -9.53 -6.63
CA PRO A 269 8.77 -9.86 -7.87
C PRO A 269 7.85 -9.94 -9.10
N PHE A 270 6.69 -10.57 -8.94
CA PHE A 270 5.71 -10.69 -10.03
C PHE A 270 5.09 -9.33 -10.35
N LEU A 271 4.76 -8.56 -9.32
CA LEU A 271 4.24 -7.20 -9.47
C LEU A 271 5.25 -6.28 -10.13
N THR A 272 6.53 -6.38 -9.77
CA THR A 272 7.62 -5.62 -10.39
C THR A 272 7.75 -5.94 -11.87
N ALA A 273 7.68 -7.23 -12.25
CA ALA A 273 7.65 -7.62 -13.66
C ALA A 273 6.42 -7.05 -14.39
N GLY A 274 5.24 -7.10 -13.77
CA GLY A 274 4.02 -6.49 -14.31
C GLY A 274 4.15 -4.98 -14.50
N CYS A 275 4.71 -4.27 -13.52
CA CYS A 275 4.99 -2.84 -13.60
C CYS A 275 6.01 -2.51 -14.70
N ALA A 276 7.07 -3.31 -14.83
CA ALA A 276 8.09 -3.15 -15.87
C ALA A 276 7.48 -3.29 -17.27
N VAL A 277 6.70 -4.36 -17.50
CA VAL A 277 6.01 -4.59 -18.76
C VAL A 277 5.02 -3.46 -19.06
N GLY A 278 4.24 -3.03 -18.06
CA GLY A 278 3.32 -1.90 -18.21
C GLY A 278 4.04 -0.62 -18.61
N TYR A 279 5.18 -0.31 -17.98
CA TYR A 279 5.95 0.88 -18.31
C TYR A 279 6.56 0.79 -19.73
N LEU A 280 7.07 -0.38 -20.12
CA LEU A 280 7.57 -0.58 -21.49
C LEU A 280 6.47 -0.37 -22.54
N ILE A 281 5.24 -0.84 -22.28
CA ILE A 281 4.09 -0.57 -23.16
C ILE A 281 3.83 0.93 -23.27
N THR A 282 3.93 1.67 -22.16
CA THR A 282 3.71 3.13 -22.19
C THR A 282 4.80 3.91 -22.91
N LEU A 283 6.01 3.36 -23.05
CA LEU A 283 7.09 3.97 -23.83
C LEU A 283 6.94 3.72 -25.34
N LEU A 284 6.12 2.74 -25.73
CA LEU A 284 5.83 2.39 -27.12
C LEU A 284 4.59 3.11 -27.69
N LEU A 285 3.80 3.74 -26.82
CA LEU A 285 2.59 4.49 -27.15
C LEU A 285 2.88 6.00 -27.16
#